data_AF-A0A7X7A654-F1
#
_entry.id   AF-A0A7X7A654-F1
#
_cell.length_a   1.000
_cell.length_b   1.000
_cell.length_c   1.000
_cell.angle_alpha   90.00
_cell.angle_beta   90.00
_cell.angle_gamma   90.00
#
_symmetry.space_group_name_H-M   'P 1'
#
loop_
_entity.id
_entity.type
_entity.pdbx_description
1 polymer ?
#
loop_
_entity_poly.entity_id
_entity_poly.type
_entity_poly.pdbx_seq_one_letter_code
_entity_poly.pdbx_strand_id
1 'polypeptide(L)'
;MRRWTRDDIAMEILQLYASGGELNYSSMAETQPSLLRAATRHFGSWRSAVEYAGLSYDQIRKYRSWTRARIIARIIELHQQNADLSWRNVSEKADPQLAAAATKPRGFGSWQAAIEAAGLDYDAIRRYRRWDEARIVAGLRELAAQGVRLNSKEAQASYITLFAAAVRHFERWDRALEAAGLNARSIRMRAPFQRRRTHRRSLVELFERRQRARRCSK
;
A
#
# COMPACT_ATOMS: atom_id res chain seq x y z
N MET A 1 -58.81 15.40 1.06
CA MET A 1 -57.48 14.83 0.70
C MET A 1 -56.72 15.92 -0.06
N ARG A 2 -55.64 16.50 0.48
CA ARG A 2 -54.86 17.56 -0.20
C ARG A 2 -54.32 16.99 -1.52
N ARG A 3 -54.60 17.65 -2.64
CA ARG A 3 -54.07 17.26 -3.96
C ARG A 3 -52.69 17.89 -4.09
N TRP A 4 -51.65 17.08 -4.19
CA TRP A 4 -50.28 17.56 -4.36
C TRP A 4 -49.98 17.81 -5.84
N THR A 5 -49.39 18.96 -6.14
CA THR A 5 -48.69 19.20 -7.41
C THR A 5 -47.18 19.14 -7.20
N ARG A 6 -46.40 19.10 -8.29
CA ARG A 6 -44.94 19.14 -8.23
C ARG A 6 -44.43 20.44 -7.58
N ASP A 7 -45.07 21.56 -7.91
CA ASP A 7 -44.66 22.87 -7.40
C ASP A 7 -45.06 23.07 -5.94
N ASP A 8 -46.22 22.55 -5.51
CA ASP A 8 -46.61 22.54 -4.10
C ASP A 8 -45.59 21.79 -3.24
N ILE A 9 -45.12 20.63 -3.73
CA ILE A 9 -44.10 19.81 -3.05
C ILE A 9 -42.78 20.58 -2.98
N ALA A 10 -42.34 21.20 -4.08
CA ALA A 10 -41.09 21.96 -4.12
C ALA A 10 -41.13 23.17 -3.17
N MET A 11 -42.26 23.90 -3.13
CA MET A 11 -42.46 25.04 -2.25
C MET A 11 -42.47 24.64 -0.78
N GLU A 12 -43.12 23.52 -0.43
CA GLU A 12 -43.11 23.00 0.94
C GLU A 12 -41.68 22.57 1.35
N ILE A 13 -40.91 21.93 0.45
CA ILE A 13 -39.50 21.61 0.69
C ILE A 13 -38.67 22.88 0.96
N LEU A 14 -38.86 23.94 0.18
CA LEU A 14 -38.15 25.20 0.37
C LEU A 14 -38.52 25.90 1.68
N GLN A 15 -39.79 25.88 2.07
CA GLN A 15 -40.25 26.44 3.35
C GLN A 15 -39.62 25.71 4.54
N LEU A 16 -39.55 24.38 4.47
CA LEU A 16 -38.90 23.56 5.50
C LEU A 16 -37.39 23.76 5.54
N TYR A 17 -36.75 23.98 4.39
CA TYR A 17 -35.33 24.35 4.35
C TYR A 17 -35.09 25.71 4.99
N ALA A 18 -35.92 26.71 4.68
CA ALA A 18 -35.80 28.07 5.20
C ALA A 18 -36.05 28.15 6.71
N SER A 19 -36.90 27.29 7.26
CA SER A 19 -37.15 27.20 8.71
C SER A 19 -36.07 26.43 9.48
N GLY A 20 -35.02 25.93 8.79
CA GLY A 20 -33.95 25.15 9.39
C GLY A 20 -34.34 23.70 9.70
N GLY A 21 -35.41 23.19 9.10
CA GLY A 21 -35.86 21.83 9.26
C GLY A 21 -34.89 20.79 8.67
N GLU A 22 -34.79 19.63 9.32
CA GLU A 22 -33.98 18.53 8.82
C GLU A 22 -34.64 17.83 7.60
N LEU A 23 -34.14 18.08 6.40
CA LEU A 23 -34.66 17.49 5.16
C LEU A 23 -34.05 16.12 4.79
N ASN A 24 -33.30 15.49 5.70
CA ASN A 24 -32.77 14.15 5.46
C ASN A 24 -33.92 13.11 5.43
N TYR A 25 -33.75 12.03 4.65
CA TYR A 25 -34.84 11.07 4.43
C TYR A 25 -35.41 10.48 5.73
N SER A 26 -34.55 10.12 6.69
CA SER A 26 -34.96 9.58 7.98
C SER A 26 -35.83 10.55 8.77
N SER A 27 -35.41 11.80 8.90
CA SER A 27 -36.18 12.83 9.59
C SER A 27 -37.52 13.10 8.89
N MET A 28 -37.53 13.15 7.55
CA MET A 28 -38.76 13.36 6.79
C MET A 28 -39.73 12.17 6.85
N ALA A 29 -39.22 10.95 7.01
CA ALA A 29 -40.04 9.76 7.19
C ALA A 29 -40.77 9.76 8.55
N GLU A 30 -40.16 10.34 9.58
CA GLU A 30 -40.73 10.47 10.92
C GLU A 30 -41.65 11.69 11.04
N THR A 31 -41.19 12.86 10.59
CA THR A 31 -41.88 14.14 10.80
C THR A 31 -42.98 14.43 9.77
N GLN A 32 -42.75 14.10 8.50
CA GLN A 32 -43.65 14.46 7.39
C GLN A 32 -43.83 13.33 6.35
N PRO A 33 -44.39 12.18 6.77
CA PRO A 33 -44.55 11.03 5.89
C PRO A 33 -45.56 11.23 4.75
N SER A 34 -46.46 12.22 4.85
CA SER A 34 -47.40 12.58 3.78
C SER A 34 -46.68 13.29 2.62
N LEU A 35 -45.82 14.27 2.93
CA LEU A 35 -45.00 14.97 1.96
C LEU A 35 -44.00 14.03 1.28
N LEU A 36 -43.34 13.16 2.06
CA LEU A 36 -42.39 12.18 1.52
C LEU A 36 -43.05 11.20 0.54
N ARG A 37 -44.28 10.74 0.84
CA ARG A 37 -45.06 9.89 -0.07
C ARG A 37 -45.51 10.64 -1.33
N ALA A 38 -45.91 11.91 -1.19
CA ALA A 38 -46.24 12.75 -2.34
C ALA A 38 -45.03 12.95 -3.25
N ALA A 39 -43.90 13.38 -2.70
CA ALA A 39 -42.64 13.53 -3.41
C ALA A 39 -42.22 12.25 -4.15
N THR A 40 -42.29 11.10 -3.46
CA THR A 40 -41.96 9.79 -4.07
C THR A 40 -42.90 9.45 -5.23
N ARG A 41 -44.20 9.76 -5.13
CA ARG A 41 -45.18 9.53 -6.21
C ARG A 41 -44.95 10.45 -7.42
N HIS A 42 -44.63 11.73 -7.21
CA HIS A 42 -44.53 12.72 -8.29
C HIS A 42 -43.17 12.79 -8.98
N PHE A 43 -42.09 12.47 -8.24
CA PHE A 43 -40.70 12.58 -8.69
C PHE A 43 -39.93 11.25 -8.66
N GLY A 44 -40.53 10.17 -8.18
CA GLY A 44 -39.91 8.85 -8.06
C GLY A 44 -39.04 8.68 -6.81
N SER A 45 -38.45 9.76 -6.28
CA SER A 45 -37.66 9.73 -5.05
C SER A 45 -37.66 11.06 -4.30
N TRP A 46 -37.39 11.02 -2.99
CA TRP A 46 -37.20 12.23 -2.18
C TRP A 46 -36.02 13.08 -2.68
N ARG A 47 -34.91 12.44 -3.06
CA ARG A 47 -33.74 13.11 -3.67
C ARG A 47 -34.17 13.95 -4.86
N SER A 48 -34.90 13.35 -5.79
CA SER A 48 -35.35 14.02 -7.02
C SER A 48 -36.26 15.21 -6.74
N ALA A 49 -37.11 15.14 -5.72
CA ALA A 49 -37.96 16.26 -5.32
C ALA A 49 -37.16 17.41 -4.71
N VAL A 50 -36.16 17.11 -3.87
CA VAL A 50 -35.27 18.11 -3.27
C VAL A 50 -34.37 18.76 -4.34
N GLU A 51 -33.83 17.98 -5.28
CA GLU A 51 -33.04 18.49 -6.40
C GLU A 51 -33.91 19.33 -7.35
N TYR A 52 -35.18 18.96 -7.58
CA TYR A 52 -36.12 19.78 -8.35
C TYR A 52 -36.42 21.13 -7.68
N ALA A 53 -36.45 21.17 -6.35
CA ALA A 53 -36.57 22.41 -5.58
C ALA A 53 -35.30 23.29 -5.61
N GLY A 54 -34.25 22.88 -6.34
CA GLY A 54 -33.00 23.61 -6.47
C GLY A 54 -32.01 23.40 -5.33
N LEU A 55 -32.27 22.44 -4.43
CA LEU A 55 -31.40 22.15 -3.29
C LEU A 55 -30.50 20.94 -3.59
N SER A 56 -29.25 20.99 -3.13
CA SER A 56 -28.33 19.85 -3.25
C SER A 56 -28.65 18.80 -2.18
N TYR A 57 -29.34 17.72 -2.57
CA TYR A 57 -29.67 16.64 -1.62
C TYR A 57 -28.42 15.98 -1.01
N ASP A 58 -27.28 16.03 -1.70
CA ASP A 58 -26.00 15.54 -1.19
C ASP A 58 -25.45 16.33 0.01
N GLN A 59 -25.85 17.58 0.17
CA GLN A 59 -25.54 18.41 1.33
C GLN A 59 -26.53 18.18 2.49
N ILE A 60 -27.76 17.76 2.18
CA ILE A 60 -28.87 17.62 3.13
C ILE A 60 -28.90 16.24 3.81
N ARG A 61 -28.54 15.18 3.09
CA ARG A 61 -28.65 13.81 3.61
C ARG A 61 -27.66 13.52 4.73
N LYS A 62 -28.13 12.79 5.74
CA LYS A 62 -27.35 12.43 6.94
C LYS A 62 -26.13 11.54 6.63
N TYR A 63 -26.30 10.56 5.75
CA TYR A 63 -25.20 9.68 5.33
C TYR A 63 -24.80 9.98 3.89
N ARG A 64 -23.56 10.42 3.69
CA ARG A 64 -22.99 10.58 2.36
C ARG A 64 -22.59 9.22 1.80
N SER A 65 -23.05 8.95 0.59
CA SER A 65 -22.87 7.73 -0.19
C SER A 65 -21.64 7.95 -1.02
N TRP A 66 -20.77 6.96 -1.01
CA TRP A 66 -19.57 6.96 -1.81
C TRP A 66 -19.91 6.53 -3.23
N THR A 67 -19.99 7.51 -4.12
CA THR A 67 -19.95 7.29 -5.58
C THR A 67 -18.49 7.28 -6.05
N ARG A 68 -18.22 6.68 -7.21
CA ARG A 68 -16.87 6.72 -7.83
C ARG A 68 -16.33 8.16 -7.95
N ALA A 69 -17.17 9.07 -8.45
CA ALA A 69 -16.82 10.48 -8.58
C ALA A 69 -16.48 11.13 -7.22
N ARG A 70 -17.23 10.80 -6.16
CA ARG A 70 -16.96 11.32 -4.82
C ARG A 70 -15.67 10.75 -4.22
N ILE A 71 -15.39 9.48 -4.46
CA ILE A 71 -14.12 8.84 -4.05
C ILE A 71 -12.95 9.55 -4.72
N ILE A 72 -13.00 9.76 -6.04
CA ILE A 72 -11.98 10.50 -6.80
C ILE A 72 -11.81 11.91 -6.22
N ALA A 73 -12.89 12.67 -6.06
CA ALA A 73 -12.83 14.04 -5.55
C ALA A 73 -12.19 14.09 -4.16
N ARG A 74 -12.51 13.15 -3.27
CA ARG A 74 -11.92 13.08 -1.93
C ARG A 74 -10.44 12.70 -1.97
N ILE A 75 -10.03 11.79 -2.86
CA ILE A 75 -8.62 11.43 -3.04
C ILE A 75 -7.81 12.65 -3.50
N ILE A 76 -8.32 13.39 -4.50
CA ILE A 76 -7.68 14.61 -5.01
C ILE A 76 -7.59 15.68 -3.90
N GLU A 77 -8.66 15.87 -3.13
CA GLU A 77 -8.68 16.80 -2.00
C GLU A 77 -7.60 16.46 -0.96
N LEU A 78 -7.52 15.18 -0.55
CA LEU A 78 -6.49 14.71 0.38
C LEU A 78 -5.08 14.89 -0.18
N HIS A 79 -4.89 14.65 -1.49
CA HIS A 79 -3.61 14.89 -2.17
C HIS A 79 -3.22 16.38 -2.13
N GLN A 80 -4.14 17.28 -2.44
CA GLN A 80 -3.93 18.73 -2.39
C GLN A 80 -3.61 19.24 -0.98
N GLN A 81 -4.13 18.56 0.04
CA GLN A 81 -3.83 18.82 1.45
C GLN A 81 -2.46 18.25 1.89
N ASN A 82 -1.68 17.66 0.98
CA ASN A 82 -0.44 16.93 1.27
C ASN A 82 -0.64 15.83 2.34
N ALA A 83 -1.82 15.22 2.40
CA ALA A 83 -2.08 14.11 3.31
C ALA A 83 -1.34 12.85 2.86
N ASP A 84 -0.91 12.01 3.81
CA ASP A 84 -0.33 10.71 3.51
C ASP A 84 -1.41 9.76 2.94
N LEU A 85 -1.37 9.56 1.62
CA LEU A 85 -2.29 8.68 0.88
C LEU A 85 -1.89 7.20 0.91
N SER A 86 -0.89 6.82 1.71
CA SER A 86 -0.54 5.43 1.90
C SER A 86 -1.72 4.65 2.47
N TRP A 87 -1.93 3.43 1.95
CA TRP A 87 -3.08 2.60 2.32
C TRP A 87 -3.28 2.51 3.83
N ARG A 88 -2.21 2.24 4.59
CA ARG A 88 -2.25 2.14 6.06
C ARG A 88 -2.78 3.42 6.70
N ASN A 89 -2.29 4.58 6.27
CA ASN A 89 -2.72 5.85 6.85
C ASN A 89 -4.20 6.14 6.54
N VAL A 90 -4.63 5.94 5.29
CA VAL A 90 -6.02 6.21 4.90
C VAL A 90 -7.00 5.22 5.54
N SER A 91 -6.66 3.93 5.61
CA SER A 91 -7.53 2.91 6.18
C SER A 91 -7.68 3.00 7.69
N GLU A 92 -6.68 3.50 8.41
CA GLU A 92 -6.67 3.53 9.89
C GLU A 92 -6.97 4.91 10.47
N LYS A 93 -6.52 5.98 9.81
CA LYS A 93 -6.49 7.33 10.41
C LYS A 93 -7.19 8.39 9.58
N ALA A 94 -6.76 8.60 8.34
CA ALA A 94 -7.18 9.78 7.59
C ALA A 94 -8.65 9.73 7.16
N ASP A 95 -9.09 8.61 6.57
CA ASP A 95 -10.48 8.44 6.15
C ASP A 95 -10.85 6.95 5.93
N PRO A 96 -11.16 6.20 7.02
CA PRO A 96 -11.48 4.77 6.92
C PRO A 96 -12.71 4.49 6.06
N GLN A 97 -13.67 5.42 6.00
CA GLN A 97 -14.89 5.26 5.20
C GLN A 97 -14.59 5.37 3.70
N LEU A 98 -13.73 6.32 3.31
CA LEU A 98 -13.21 6.41 1.95
C LEU A 98 -12.47 5.13 1.55
N ALA A 99 -11.56 4.64 2.41
CA ALA A 99 -10.80 3.43 2.14
C ALA A 99 -11.71 2.21 1.92
N ALA A 100 -12.70 2.03 2.79
CA ALA A 100 -13.68 0.95 2.68
C ALA A 100 -14.59 1.10 1.45
N ALA A 101 -14.87 2.32 1.01
CA ALA A 101 -15.67 2.55 -0.19
C ALA A 101 -14.90 2.32 -1.49
N ALA A 102 -13.63 2.75 -1.53
CA ALA A 102 -12.75 2.60 -2.68
C ALA A 102 -12.48 1.12 -3.01
N THR A 103 -12.29 0.28 -1.99
CA THR A 103 -12.00 -1.15 -2.15
C THR A 103 -13.22 -2.00 -2.51
N LYS A 104 -14.44 -1.49 -2.39
CA LYS A 104 -15.64 -2.22 -2.82
C LYS A 104 -15.71 -2.34 -4.34
N PRO A 105 -16.31 -3.41 -4.90
CA PRO A 105 -16.52 -3.55 -6.35
C PRO A 105 -17.31 -2.39 -6.98
N ARG A 106 -18.28 -1.83 -6.24
CA ARG A 106 -19.06 -0.65 -6.67
C ARG A 106 -18.24 0.65 -6.68
N GLY A 107 -17.15 0.70 -5.90
CA GLY A 107 -16.12 1.73 -5.96
C GLY A 107 -15.15 1.39 -7.09
N PHE A 108 -13.91 1.04 -6.76
CA PHE A 108 -12.87 0.70 -7.72
C PHE A 108 -12.29 -0.71 -7.53
N GLY A 109 -12.77 -1.46 -6.53
CA GLY A 109 -12.29 -2.82 -6.22
C GLY A 109 -10.93 -2.86 -5.51
N SER A 110 -10.10 -1.82 -5.65
CA SER A 110 -8.84 -1.69 -4.91
C SER A 110 -8.49 -0.22 -4.67
N TRP A 111 -7.65 0.04 -3.67
CA TRP A 111 -7.13 1.39 -3.41
C TRP A 111 -6.23 1.87 -4.56
N GLN A 112 -5.39 0.99 -5.10
CA GLN A 112 -4.55 1.31 -6.26
C GLN A 112 -5.38 1.83 -7.43
N ALA A 113 -6.43 1.09 -7.82
CA ALA A 113 -7.30 1.50 -8.93
C ALA A 113 -8.02 2.84 -8.66
N ALA A 114 -8.34 3.14 -7.40
CA ALA A 114 -8.96 4.42 -7.04
C ALA A 114 -7.96 5.60 -7.14
N ILE A 115 -6.70 5.39 -6.75
CA ILE A 115 -5.61 6.37 -6.87
C ILE A 115 -5.30 6.63 -8.35
N GLU A 116 -5.17 5.58 -9.16
CA GLU A 116 -4.93 5.68 -10.60
C GLU A 116 -6.10 6.37 -11.32
N ALA A 117 -7.35 6.06 -10.93
CA ALA A 117 -8.53 6.75 -11.45
C ALA A 117 -8.60 8.24 -11.06
N ALA A 118 -7.92 8.64 -9.99
CA ALA A 118 -7.74 10.03 -9.60
C ALA A 118 -6.58 10.72 -10.36
N GLY A 119 -5.92 10.03 -11.29
CA GLY A 119 -4.79 10.54 -12.07
C GLY A 119 -3.48 10.63 -11.30
N LEU A 120 -3.37 9.93 -10.18
CA LEU A 120 -2.18 9.92 -9.34
C LEU A 120 -1.36 8.64 -9.55
N ASP A 121 -0.03 8.77 -9.46
CA ASP A 121 0.86 7.61 -9.53
C ASP A 121 0.87 6.86 -8.18
N TYR A 122 0.29 5.66 -8.16
CA TYR A 122 0.28 4.82 -6.98
C TYR A 122 1.68 4.38 -6.54
N ASP A 123 2.62 4.21 -7.47
CA ASP A 123 3.99 3.82 -7.15
C ASP A 123 4.74 4.90 -6.35
N ALA A 124 4.40 6.18 -6.59
CA ALA A 124 4.94 7.31 -5.84
C ALA A 124 4.29 7.46 -4.43
N ILE A 125 3.03 7.05 -4.29
CA ILE A 125 2.25 7.22 -3.05
C ILE A 125 2.51 6.10 -2.02
N ARG A 126 2.69 4.87 -2.49
CA ARG A 126 2.77 3.72 -1.57
C ARG A 126 4.08 3.70 -0.78
N ARG A 127 3.95 3.37 0.50
CA ARG A 127 5.08 3.34 1.44
C ARG A 127 6.07 2.20 1.20
N TYR A 128 5.56 1.02 0.83
CA TYR A 128 6.38 -0.16 0.60
C TYR A 128 6.43 -0.46 -0.88
N ARG A 129 7.65 -0.53 -1.44
CA ARG A 129 7.90 -0.88 -2.85
C ARG A 129 7.56 -2.35 -3.12
N ARG A 130 7.09 -2.61 -4.34
CA ARG A 130 6.53 -3.89 -4.82
C ARG A 130 7.66 -4.44 -5.64
N TRP A 131 8.13 -5.59 -5.22
CA TRP A 131 9.12 -6.30 -5.97
C TRP A 131 8.43 -7.02 -7.13
N ASP A 132 8.90 -6.72 -8.32
CA ASP A 132 8.72 -7.52 -9.52
C ASP A 132 10.11 -7.95 -10.01
N GLU A 133 10.14 -8.88 -10.96
CA GLU A 133 11.39 -9.42 -11.49
C GLU A 133 12.32 -8.33 -12.05
N ALA A 134 11.75 -7.36 -12.78
CA ALA A 134 12.50 -6.25 -13.38
C ALA A 134 13.17 -5.37 -12.32
N ARG A 135 12.47 -5.04 -11.24
CA ARG A 135 12.99 -4.23 -10.13
C ARG A 135 14.02 -4.99 -9.30
N ILE A 136 13.82 -6.29 -9.09
CA ILE A 136 14.83 -7.13 -8.42
C ILE A 136 16.11 -7.11 -9.24
N VAL A 137 16.02 -7.35 -10.55
CA VAL A 137 17.16 -7.31 -11.48
C VAL A 137 17.84 -5.93 -11.48
N ALA A 138 17.06 -4.85 -11.54
CA ALA A 138 17.60 -3.49 -11.50
C ALA A 138 18.34 -3.21 -10.19
N GLY A 139 17.76 -3.56 -9.04
CA GLY A 139 18.38 -3.39 -7.73
C GLY A 139 19.66 -4.21 -7.57
N LEU A 140 19.70 -5.44 -8.10
CA LEU A 140 20.90 -6.27 -8.10
C LEU A 140 22.03 -5.66 -8.96
N ARG A 141 21.70 -5.12 -10.14
CA ARG A 141 22.66 -4.42 -10.99
C ARG A 141 23.21 -3.16 -10.35
N GLU A 142 22.35 -2.38 -9.68
CA GLU A 142 22.75 -1.18 -8.95
C GLU A 142 23.72 -1.50 -7.81
N LEU A 143 23.40 -2.51 -6.99
CA LEU A 143 24.29 -2.94 -5.90
C LEU A 143 25.62 -3.51 -6.43
N ALA A 144 25.59 -4.23 -7.55
CA ALA A 144 26.80 -4.70 -8.20
C ALA A 144 27.68 -3.55 -8.73
N ALA A 145 27.06 -2.51 -9.31
CA ALA A 145 27.75 -1.31 -9.77
C ALA A 145 28.38 -0.52 -8.62
N GLN A 146 27.76 -0.54 -7.43
CA GLN A 146 28.31 0.02 -6.20
C GLN A 146 29.42 -0.84 -5.57
N GLY A 147 29.74 -2.00 -6.14
CA GLY A 147 30.77 -2.91 -5.64
C GLY A 147 30.37 -3.65 -4.37
N VAL A 148 29.09 -3.68 -4.02
CA VAL A 148 28.58 -4.38 -2.83
C VAL A 148 28.74 -5.88 -3.01
N ARG A 149 29.16 -6.56 -1.95
CA ARG A 149 29.30 -8.03 -1.96
C ARG A 149 27.92 -8.69 -1.92
N LEU A 150 27.45 -9.15 -3.08
CA LEU A 150 26.14 -9.80 -3.25
C LEU A 150 26.10 -11.30 -2.85
N ASN A 151 26.97 -11.73 -1.95
CA ASN A 151 26.89 -13.11 -1.43
C ASN A 151 25.60 -13.28 -0.61
N SER A 152 25.04 -14.48 -0.60
CA SER A 152 23.72 -14.72 0.00
C SER A 152 23.64 -14.34 1.48
N LYS A 153 24.72 -14.51 2.25
CA LYS A 153 24.74 -14.17 3.68
C LYS A 153 24.72 -12.66 3.92
N GLU A 154 25.50 -11.92 3.13
CA GLU A 154 25.56 -10.45 3.18
C GLU A 154 24.25 -9.83 2.68
N ALA A 155 23.72 -10.33 1.56
CA ALA A 155 22.43 -9.88 1.03
C ALA A 155 21.29 -10.13 2.02
N GLN A 156 21.30 -11.28 2.73
CA GLN A 156 20.30 -11.58 3.75
C GLN A 156 20.41 -10.66 4.98
N ALA A 157 21.62 -10.26 5.38
CA ALA A 157 21.84 -9.39 6.53
C ALA A 157 21.53 -7.91 6.23
N SER A 158 22.03 -7.41 5.10
CA SER A 158 22.03 -5.99 4.75
C SER A 158 20.86 -5.58 3.86
N TYR A 159 20.28 -6.52 3.09
CA TYR A 159 19.21 -6.27 2.11
C TYR A 159 18.08 -7.31 2.19
N ILE A 160 17.59 -7.56 3.41
CA ILE A 160 16.62 -8.64 3.68
C ILE A 160 15.36 -8.61 2.80
N THR A 161 14.84 -7.42 2.48
CA THR A 161 13.63 -7.26 1.65
C THR A 161 13.87 -7.60 0.19
N LEU A 162 15.01 -7.18 -0.38
CA LEU A 162 15.45 -7.54 -1.72
C LEU A 162 15.77 -9.03 -1.80
N PHE A 163 16.46 -9.57 -0.79
CA PHE A 163 16.77 -11.01 -0.71
C PHE A 163 15.50 -11.86 -0.70
N ALA A 164 14.56 -11.58 0.22
CA ALA A 164 13.31 -12.30 0.31
C ALA A 164 12.49 -12.21 -0.98
N ALA A 165 12.48 -11.03 -1.61
CA ALA A 165 11.80 -10.84 -2.89
C ALA A 165 12.44 -11.64 -4.03
N ALA A 166 13.77 -11.58 -4.15
CA ALA A 166 14.52 -12.32 -5.16
C ALA A 166 14.29 -13.84 -5.03
N VAL A 167 14.34 -14.37 -3.81
CA VAL A 167 14.04 -15.79 -3.57
C VAL A 167 12.60 -16.15 -3.92
N ARG A 168 11.63 -15.28 -3.62
CA ARG A 168 10.22 -15.52 -3.94
C ARG A 168 9.93 -15.52 -5.44
N HIS A 169 10.59 -14.65 -6.22
CA HIS A 169 10.36 -14.52 -7.66
C HIS A 169 11.22 -15.48 -8.50
N PHE A 170 12.47 -15.73 -8.11
CA PHE A 170 13.43 -16.53 -8.89
C PHE A 170 13.72 -17.89 -8.26
N GLU A 171 13.00 -18.28 -7.21
CA GLU A 171 13.16 -19.48 -6.37
C GLU A 171 14.48 -19.55 -5.58
N ARG A 172 15.57 -19.02 -6.14
CA ARG A 172 16.90 -18.98 -5.54
C ARG A 172 17.59 -17.65 -5.83
N TRP A 173 18.39 -17.20 -4.86
CA TRP A 173 19.23 -16.00 -5.01
C TRP A 173 20.16 -16.07 -6.23
N ASP A 174 20.78 -17.24 -6.47
CA ASP A 174 21.70 -17.43 -7.60
C ASP A 174 21.01 -17.19 -8.95
N ARG A 175 19.73 -17.58 -9.11
CA ARG A 175 18.97 -17.33 -10.34
C ARG A 175 18.63 -15.85 -10.53
N ALA A 176 18.36 -15.14 -9.45
CA ALA A 176 18.15 -13.68 -9.52
C ALA A 176 19.45 -12.96 -9.95
N LEU A 177 20.61 -13.41 -9.47
CA LEU A 177 21.92 -12.90 -9.92
C LEU A 177 22.17 -13.21 -11.40
N GLU A 178 21.88 -14.44 -11.84
CA GLU A 178 21.99 -14.83 -13.25
C GLU A 178 21.07 -14.00 -14.15
N ALA A 179 19.81 -13.76 -13.74
CA ALA A 179 18.88 -12.88 -14.43
C ALA A 179 19.37 -11.43 -14.48
N ALA A 180 20.12 -10.99 -13.48
CA ALA A 180 20.78 -9.68 -13.48
C ALA A 180 22.02 -9.61 -14.39
N GLY A 181 22.46 -10.73 -14.97
CA GLY A 181 23.70 -10.84 -15.76
C GLY A 181 24.95 -10.97 -14.90
N LEU A 182 24.80 -11.29 -13.60
CA LEU A 182 25.89 -11.44 -12.66
C LEU A 182 26.31 -12.90 -12.55
N ASN A 183 27.62 -13.15 -12.47
CA ASN A 183 28.12 -14.51 -12.34
C ASN A 183 27.97 -15.01 -10.90
N ALA A 184 26.88 -15.75 -10.62
CA ALA A 184 26.59 -16.26 -9.29
C ALA A 184 27.71 -17.18 -8.74
N ARG A 185 28.43 -17.90 -9.61
CA ARG A 185 29.51 -18.82 -9.19
C ARG A 185 30.73 -18.07 -8.65
N SER A 186 31.09 -16.94 -9.26
CA SER A 186 32.22 -16.11 -8.77
C SER A 186 31.86 -15.41 -7.45
N ILE A 187 30.61 -14.98 -7.30
CA ILE A 187 30.11 -14.32 -6.08
C ILE A 187 30.02 -15.29 -4.89
N ARG A 188 29.73 -16.58 -5.16
CA ARG A 188 29.66 -17.63 -4.14
C ARG A 188 31.02 -18.05 -3.58
N MET A 189 32.12 -17.79 -4.28
CA MET A 189 33.43 -18.28 -3.84
C MET A 189 33.81 -17.70 -2.46
N ARG A 190 33.76 -18.57 -1.45
CA ARG A 190 34.42 -18.37 -0.17
C ARG A 190 35.91 -18.28 -0.44
N ALA A 191 36.62 -17.30 0.13
CA ALA A 191 38.08 -17.26 0.06
C ALA A 191 38.64 -18.66 0.38
N PRO A 192 39.56 -19.22 -0.43
CA PRO A 192 40.05 -20.57 -0.21
C PRO A 192 40.59 -20.67 1.21
N PHE A 193 40.17 -21.72 1.92
CA PHE A 193 40.66 -21.98 3.27
C PHE A 193 42.17 -22.18 3.23
N GLN A 194 42.92 -21.16 3.64
CA GLN A 194 44.36 -21.22 3.79
C GLN A 194 44.68 -22.20 4.92
N ARG A 195 45.03 -23.45 4.59
CA ARG A 195 45.62 -24.37 5.58
C ARG A 195 46.89 -23.70 6.11
N ARG A 196 46.88 -23.26 7.38
CA ARG A 196 48.10 -22.84 8.06
C ARG A 196 49.08 -24.00 7.98
N ARG A 197 50.17 -23.85 7.22
CA ARG A 197 51.32 -24.74 7.25
C ARG A 197 51.92 -24.65 8.65
N THR A 198 51.53 -25.55 9.55
CA THR A 198 52.28 -25.76 10.78
C THR A 198 53.67 -26.23 10.37
N HIS A 199 54.71 -25.44 10.67
CA HIS A 199 56.09 -25.89 10.56
C HIS A 199 56.24 -27.10 11.48
N ARG A 200 56.31 -28.29 10.87
CA ARG A 200 56.64 -29.52 11.57
C ARG A 200 58.15 -29.46 11.85
N ARG A 201 58.55 -28.77 12.93
CA ARG A 201 59.88 -28.95 13.53
C ARG A 201 60.03 -30.45 13.73
N SER A 202 61.04 -31.04 13.09
CA SER A 202 61.14 -32.49 13.04
C SER A 202 61.28 -33.02 14.47
N LEU A 203 60.51 -34.05 14.83
CA LEU A 203 60.66 -34.72 16.12
C LEU A 203 62.08 -35.31 16.27
N VAL A 204 62.80 -35.49 15.16
CA VAL A 204 64.21 -35.88 15.12
C VAL A 204 65.09 -34.79 15.75
N GLU A 205 64.89 -33.51 15.42
CA GLU A 205 65.66 -32.40 16.04
C GLU A 205 65.41 -32.29 17.55
N LEU A 206 64.16 -32.52 17.98
CA LEU A 206 63.81 -32.50 19.41
C LEU A 206 64.36 -33.72 20.15
N PHE A 207 64.43 -34.88 19.51
CA PHE A 207 64.99 -36.10 20.09
C PHE A 207 66.53 -36.05 20.17
N GLU A 208 67.19 -35.53 19.13
CA GLU A 208 68.65 -35.36 19.11
C GLU A 208 69.13 -34.33 20.14
N ARG A 209 68.40 -33.23 20.35
CA ARG A 209 68.70 -32.27 21.43
C ARG A 209 68.61 -32.92 22.82
N ARG A 210 67.67 -33.85 23.02
CA ARG A 210 67.48 -34.53 24.31
C ARG A 210 68.55 -35.60 24.58
N GLN A 211 69.08 -36.25 23.53
CA GLN A 211 70.19 -37.20 23.64
C GLN A 211 71.52 -36.50 23.92
N ARG A 212 71.78 -35.33 23.32
CA ARG A 212 72.98 -34.53 23.60
C ARG A 212 73.01 -34.00 25.04
N ALA A 213 71.88 -33.58 25.60
CA ALA A 213 71.80 -33.11 26.99
C ALA A 213 72.07 -34.20 28.04
N ARG A 214 71.84 -35.49 27.72
CA ARG A 214 72.11 -36.62 28.63
C ARG A 214 73.56 -37.10 28.63
N ARG A 215 74.36 -36.73 27.63
CA ARG A 215 75.79 -37.13 27.54
C ARG A 215 76.75 -36.18 28.25
N CYS A 216 76.33 -34.98 28.65
CA CYS A 216 77.18 -34.00 29.36
C CYS A 216 77.07 -34.05 30.90
N SER A 217 76.43 -35.06 31.48
CA SER A 217 76.18 -35.15 32.93
C SER A 217 76.82 -36.39 33.59
N LYS A 218 77.88 -36.94 33.00
CA LYS A 218 78.78 -37.91 33.64
C LYS A 218 80.18 -37.35 33.66
#